data_AF-A0A938Z0V4-F1
#
_entry.id   AF-A0A938Z0V4-F1
#
_cell.length_a   1.000
_cell.length_b   1.000
_cell.length_c   1.000
_cell.angle_alpha   90.00
_cell.angle_beta   90.00
_cell.angle_gamma   90.00
#
_symmetry.space_group_name_H-M   'P 1'
#
loop_
_entity.id
_entity.type
_entity.pdbx_description
1 polymer ?
#
loop_
_entity_poly.entity_id
_entity_poly.type
_entity_poly.pdbx_seq_one_letter_code
_entity_poly.pdbx_strand_id
1 'polypeptide(L)'
;MRQTESLLLLGVFVVGLFVVYWLKKQRHTRHNQALAVQLKRYPSVRQAWLAAGAKREAVLLVPGLKEATAAVATTATAKAETRLHKHADQCQAMTPQGLAVSEDYLFISAYCSQQEHHSQLYIIERTSGRHLKTVVLPKCPHVGGLVFDRATQLLWLTITGKGMGRVACVSLQALLEDDSLAINQPIAYQQVIELAGITHSSYL
;
A
#
# COMPACT_ATOMS: atom_id res chain seq x y z
N MET A 1 -3.87 -15.74 -50.47
CA MET A 1 -4.54 -14.83 -49.51
C MET A 1 -4.08 -15.00 -48.06
N ARG A 2 -3.92 -16.23 -47.52
CA ARG A 2 -3.55 -16.44 -46.10
C ARG A 2 -2.19 -15.90 -45.64
N GLN A 3 -1.17 -15.85 -46.51
CA GLN A 3 0.21 -15.55 -46.08
C GLN A 3 0.46 -14.04 -45.87
N THR A 4 -0.13 -13.20 -46.73
CA THR A 4 -0.06 -11.74 -46.64
C THR A 4 -0.86 -11.20 -45.45
N GLU A 5 -2.02 -11.80 -45.15
CA GLU A 5 -2.82 -11.48 -43.96
C GLU A 5 -2.07 -11.85 -42.66
N SER A 6 -1.35 -12.97 -42.66
CA SER A 6 -0.55 -13.41 -41.52
C SER A 6 0.65 -12.49 -41.24
N LEU A 7 1.30 -11.99 -42.30
CA LEU A 7 2.40 -11.02 -42.19
C LEU A 7 1.92 -9.63 -41.71
N LEU A 8 0.73 -9.21 -42.14
CA LEU A 8 0.08 -7.98 -41.67
C LEU A 8 -0.29 -8.08 -40.19
N LEU A 9 -0.87 -9.20 -39.75
CA LEU A 9 -1.20 -9.45 -38.34
C LEU A 9 0.06 -9.48 -37.46
N LEU A 10 1.14 -10.12 -37.92
CA LEU A 10 2.42 -10.12 -37.21
C LEU A 10 3.00 -8.70 -37.11
N GLY A 11 2.93 -7.91 -38.20
CA GLY A 11 3.38 -6.53 -38.22
C GLY A 11 2.63 -5.65 -37.21
N VAL A 12 1.30 -5.75 -37.16
CA VAL A 12 0.47 -5.04 -36.18
C VAL A 12 0.79 -5.47 -34.75
N PHE A 13 1.00 -6.77 -34.51
CA PHE A 13 1.37 -7.29 -33.19
C PHE A 13 2.73 -6.76 -32.71
N VAL A 14 3.74 -6.75 -33.58
CA VAL A 14 5.08 -6.21 -33.26
C VAL A 14 5.03 -4.71 -32.98
N VAL A 15 4.29 -3.95 -33.78
CA VAL A 15 4.07 -2.51 -33.53
C VAL A 15 3.36 -2.30 -32.19
N GLY A 16 2.34 -3.11 -31.88
CA GLY A 16 1.64 -3.09 -30.60
C GLY A 16 2.59 -3.32 -29.41
N LEU A 17 3.43 -4.35 -29.47
CA LEU A 17 4.44 -4.63 -28.44
C LEU A 17 5.44 -3.47 -28.29
N PHE A 18 5.88 -2.89 -29.41
CA PHE A 18 6.79 -1.74 -29.40
C PHE A 18 6.15 -0.51 -28.73
N VAL A 19 4.89 -0.21 -29.08
CA VAL A 19 4.14 0.90 -28.46
C VAL A 19 3.97 0.66 -26.96
N VAL A 20 3.59 -0.55 -26.54
CA VAL A 20 3.47 -0.91 -25.11
C VAL A 20 4.80 -0.75 -24.39
N TYR A 21 5.89 -1.26 -24.95
CA TYR A 21 7.24 -1.11 -24.40
C TYR A 21 7.65 0.36 -24.30
N TRP A 22 7.43 1.15 -25.35
CA TRP A 22 7.76 2.57 -25.39
C TRP A 22 6.96 3.37 -24.36
N LEU A 23 5.65 3.11 -24.21
CA LEU A 23 4.79 3.73 -23.20
C LEU A 23 5.22 3.33 -21.78
N LYS A 24 5.60 2.07 -21.56
CA LYS A 24 6.12 1.59 -20.26
C LYS A 24 7.44 2.29 -19.92
N LYS A 25 8.35 2.37 -20.90
CA LYS A 25 9.65 3.05 -20.76
C LYS A 25 9.47 4.54 -20.48
N GLN A 26 8.62 5.24 -21.23
CA GLN A 26 8.34 6.66 -20.99
C GLN A 26 7.74 6.92 -19.61
N ARG A 27 6.76 6.11 -19.17
CA ARG A 27 6.18 6.23 -17.82
C ARG A 27 7.24 6.07 -16.75
N HIS A 28 8.09 5.06 -16.88
CA HIS A 28 9.19 4.82 -15.95
C HIS A 28 10.19 5.99 -15.89
N THR A 29 10.58 6.55 -17.05
CA THR A 29 11.49 7.69 -17.11
C THR A 29 10.89 8.95 -16.47
N ARG A 30 9.64 9.29 -16.78
CA ARG A 30 8.94 10.45 -16.19
C ARG A 30 8.83 10.30 -14.67
N HIS A 31 8.51 9.09 -14.21
CA HIS A 31 8.40 8.78 -12.78
C HIS A 31 9.75 8.95 -12.06
N ASN A 32 10.83 8.41 -12.63
CA ASN A 32 12.18 8.54 -12.08
C ASN A 32 12.66 9.99 -12.05
N GLN A 33 12.29 10.81 -13.04
CA GLN A 33 12.59 12.24 -13.02
C GLN A 33 11.87 12.97 -11.89
N ALA A 34 10.58 12.69 -11.68
CA ALA A 34 9.82 13.29 -10.58
C ALA A 34 10.37 12.89 -9.21
N LEU A 35 10.73 11.61 -9.01
CA LEU A 35 11.40 11.13 -7.80
C LEU A 35 12.76 11.81 -7.60
N ALA A 36 13.57 11.92 -8.65
CA ALA A 36 14.90 12.54 -8.57
C ALA A 36 14.83 14.01 -8.09
N VAL A 37 13.76 14.74 -8.45
CA VAL A 37 13.52 16.12 -7.96
C VAL A 37 13.20 16.10 -6.46
N GLN A 38 12.33 15.20 -6.00
CA GLN A 38 11.95 15.09 -4.59
C GLN A 38 13.13 14.64 -3.72
N LEU A 39 13.93 13.70 -4.20
CA LEU A 39 15.10 13.14 -3.51
C LEU A 39 16.25 14.12 -3.33
N LYS A 40 16.25 15.29 -4.01
CA LYS A 40 17.23 16.35 -3.75
C LYS A 40 17.24 16.79 -2.27
N ARG A 41 16.08 16.73 -1.61
CA ARG A 41 15.91 17.08 -0.19
C ARG A 41 16.43 16.00 0.77
N TYR A 42 16.74 14.81 0.27
CA TYR A 42 17.12 13.64 1.06
C TYR A 42 18.38 12.95 0.49
N PRO A 43 19.59 13.49 0.73
CA PRO A 43 20.82 13.06 0.06
C PRO A 43 21.17 11.58 0.27
N SER A 44 20.98 11.06 1.48
CA SER A 44 21.23 9.65 1.82
C SER A 44 20.27 8.71 1.07
N VAL A 45 18.99 9.05 1.04
CA VAL A 45 17.96 8.29 0.30
C VAL A 45 18.24 8.34 -1.20
N ARG A 46 18.68 9.51 -1.72
CA ARG A 46 19.07 9.66 -3.12
C ARG A 46 20.25 8.76 -3.49
N GLN A 47 21.27 8.68 -2.63
CA GLN A 47 22.42 7.79 -2.86
C GLN A 47 22.00 6.32 -2.87
N ALA A 48 21.19 5.90 -1.90
CA ALA A 48 20.65 4.54 -1.86
C ALA A 48 19.85 4.20 -3.13
N TRP A 49 18.98 5.10 -3.58
CA TRP A 49 18.21 4.94 -4.81
C TRP A 49 19.08 4.82 -6.07
N LEU A 50 20.13 5.65 -6.18
CA LEU A 50 21.08 5.56 -7.30
C LEU A 50 21.87 4.24 -7.28
N ALA A 51 22.31 3.80 -6.10
CA ALA A 51 23.02 2.53 -5.92
C ALA A 51 22.13 1.32 -6.30
N ALA A 52 20.85 1.34 -5.88
CA ALA A 52 19.86 0.34 -6.27
C ALA A 52 19.68 0.31 -7.80
N GLY A 53 19.53 1.48 -8.43
CA GLY A 53 19.43 1.59 -9.89
C GLY A 53 20.64 1.04 -10.64
N ALA A 54 21.86 1.31 -10.15
CA ALA A 54 23.11 0.80 -10.73
C ALA A 54 23.19 -0.73 -10.67
N LYS A 55 22.68 -1.33 -9.60
CA LYS A 55 22.61 -2.79 -9.39
C LYS A 55 21.39 -3.45 -10.05
N ARG A 56 20.52 -2.67 -10.71
CA ARG A 56 19.22 -3.12 -11.23
C ARG A 56 18.33 -3.75 -10.14
N GLU A 57 18.49 -3.29 -8.90
CA GLU A 57 17.60 -3.67 -7.80
C GLU A 57 16.19 -3.11 -8.07
N ALA A 58 15.17 -3.87 -7.67
CA ALA A 58 13.79 -3.47 -7.85
C ALA A 58 13.48 -2.25 -6.95
N VAL A 59 12.99 -1.16 -7.55
CA VAL A 59 12.46 -0.02 -6.81
C VAL A 59 10.96 -0.19 -6.69
N LEU A 60 10.49 -0.46 -5.46
CA LEU A 60 9.09 -0.67 -5.16
C LEU A 60 8.38 0.69 -4.98
N LEU A 61 7.32 0.89 -5.74
CA LEU A 61 6.46 2.04 -5.54
C LEU A 61 5.52 1.75 -4.39
N VAL A 62 5.62 2.55 -3.33
CA VAL A 62 4.65 2.53 -2.24
C VAL A 62 3.40 3.26 -2.74
N PRO A 63 2.27 2.55 -2.93
CA PRO A 63 1.00 3.20 -3.24
C PRO A 63 0.61 4.16 -2.12
N GLY A 64 -0.12 5.22 -2.44
CA GLY A 64 -0.65 6.11 -1.40
C GLY A 64 0.27 7.25 -0.94
N LEU A 65 1.56 7.27 -1.31
CA LEU A 65 2.50 8.29 -0.84
C LEU A 65 2.23 9.71 -1.39
N LYS A 66 1.57 9.81 -2.56
CA LYS A 66 1.09 11.07 -3.13
C LYS A 66 -0.41 11.20 -3.01
N GLU A 67 -1.10 10.08 -3.21
CA GLU A 67 -2.55 9.97 -3.23
C GLU A 67 -2.89 8.49 -3.08
N ALA A 68 -3.81 8.17 -2.17
CA ALA A 68 -4.27 6.83 -1.87
C ALA A 68 -5.78 6.74 -2.07
N THR A 69 -6.25 5.61 -2.62
CA THR A 69 -7.65 5.24 -2.51
C THR A 69 -7.92 4.77 -1.08
N ALA A 70 -8.85 5.39 -0.38
CA ALA A 70 -9.07 5.20 1.05
C ALA A 70 -10.55 5.03 1.41
N ALA A 71 -10.83 4.14 2.35
CA ALA A 71 -12.16 3.94 2.91
C ALA A 71 -12.47 4.99 3.99
N VAL A 72 -13.65 5.62 3.91
CA VAL A 72 -14.10 6.64 4.86
C VAL A 72 -14.41 6.00 6.22
N ALA A 73 -13.94 6.60 7.31
CA ALA A 73 -14.22 6.11 8.67
C ALA A 73 -15.57 6.60 9.20
N THR A 74 -16.40 5.69 9.72
CA THR A 74 -17.74 5.97 10.25
C THR A 74 -17.77 6.86 11.51
N THR A 75 -16.62 7.16 12.11
CA THR A 75 -16.50 8.08 13.26
C THR A 75 -16.23 9.54 12.87
N ALA A 76 -16.12 9.86 11.58
CA ALA A 76 -16.01 11.24 11.13
C ALA A 76 -17.33 11.99 11.44
N THR A 77 -17.21 13.19 12.03
CA THR A 77 -18.33 14.04 12.49
C THR A 77 -19.40 14.26 11.41
N ALA A 78 -20.61 14.71 11.79
CA ALA A 78 -21.80 14.94 10.94
C ALA A 78 -21.58 15.67 9.59
N LYS A 79 -20.42 16.30 9.36
CA LYS A 79 -19.99 16.85 8.06
C LYS A 79 -19.56 15.77 7.04
N ALA A 80 -19.15 14.59 7.51
CA ALA A 80 -18.79 13.42 6.71
C ALA A 80 -20.01 12.54 6.38
N GLU A 81 -21.08 12.60 7.19
CA GLU A 81 -22.35 11.92 6.91
C GLU A 81 -22.98 12.42 5.59
N THR A 82 -22.71 13.67 5.19
CA THR A 82 -23.16 14.20 3.89
C THR A 82 -22.37 13.64 2.69
N ARG A 83 -21.26 12.93 2.92
CA ARG A 83 -20.50 12.18 1.90
C ARG A 83 -20.68 10.67 2.02
N LEU A 84 -21.73 10.23 2.72
CA LEU A 84 -22.07 8.81 2.83
C LEU A 84 -22.70 8.29 1.54
N HIS A 85 -22.10 8.52 0.37
CA HIS A 85 -22.54 7.88 -0.86
C HIS A 85 -21.36 7.62 -1.79
N LYS A 86 -21.05 6.33 -1.93
CA LYS A 86 -20.29 5.66 -3.01
C LYS A 86 -18.76 5.69 -2.94
N HIS A 87 -18.22 4.54 -2.54
CA HIS A 87 -16.87 4.05 -2.82
C HIS A 87 -15.70 4.80 -2.17
N ALA A 88 -14.54 4.15 -2.19
CA ALA A 88 -13.30 4.67 -1.65
C ALA A 88 -12.95 6.03 -2.28
N ASP A 89 -12.57 6.99 -1.44
CA ASP A 89 -12.22 8.36 -1.82
C ASP A 89 -10.71 8.50 -2.05
N GLN A 90 -10.31 9.53 -2.80
CA GLN A 90 -8.90 9.88 -2.94
C GLN A 90 -8.42 10.69 -1.73
N CYS A 91 -7.48 10.11 -0.97
CA CYS A 91 -6.89 10.71 0.22
C CYS A 91 -5.41 11.06 -0.02
N GLN A 92 -5.06 12.32 0.21
CA GLN A 92 -3.68 12.81 0.16
C GLN A 92 -2.98 12.82 1.53
N ALA A 93 -3.72 12.48 2.59
CA ALA A 93 -3.26 12.50 3.99
C ALA A 93 -2.88 11.10 4.53
N MET A 94 -2.89 10.06 3.69
CA MET A 94 -2.40 8.74 4.09
C MET A 94 -0.89 8.80 4.30
N THR A 95 -0.48 8.53 5.54
CA THR A 95 0.92 8.59 5.98
C THR A 95 1.39 7.18 6.29
N PRO A 96 2.28 6.58 5.47
CA PRO A 96 2.90 5.31 5.79
C PRO A 96 3.75 5.39 7.06
N GLN A 97 3.72 4.34 7.90
CA GLN A 97 4.43 4.33 9.19
C GLN A 97 5.18 3.03 9.48
N GLY A 98 4.61 1.88 9.14
CA GLY A 98 5.19 0.57 9.43
C GLY A 98 5.53 -0.19 8.16
N LEU A 99 6.53 -1.08 8.27
CA LEU A 99 6.98 -1.93 7.19
C LEU A 99 7.34 -3.32 7.73
N ALA A 100 6.80 -4.36 7.11
CA ALA A 100 7.14 -5.75 7.40
C ALA A 100 7.30 -6.55 6.11
N VAL A 101 8.06 -7.63 6.18
CA VAL A 101 8.46 -8.40 4.99
C VAL A 101 8.29 -9.90 5.26
N SER A 102 7.57 -10.59 4.39
CA SER A 102 7.56 -12.05 4.27
C SER A 102 8.46 -12.50 3.12
N GLU A 103 8.43 -13.80 2.81
CA GLU A 103 9.12 -14.34 1.64
C GLU A 103 8.60 -13.71 0.34
N ASP A 104 7.28 -13.60 0.19
CA ASP A 104 6.66 -13.16 -1.06
C ASP A 104 6.11 -11.73 -1.03
N TYR A 105 5.90 -11.17 0.16
CA TYR A 105 5.15 -9.92 0.33
C TYR A 105 5.88 -8.87 1.16
N LEU A 106 5.70 -7.62 0.76
CA LEU A 106 6.00 -6.43 1.52
C LEU A 106 4.68 -5.84 2.01
N PHE A 107 4.59 -5.62 3.32
CA PHE A 107 3.45 -5.00 3.98
C PHE A 107 3.82 -3.60 4.41
N ILE A 108 3.01 -2.63 4.07
CA ILE A 108 3.18 -1.23 4.48
C ILE A 108 1.89 -0.77 5.13
N SER A 109 1.99 -0.33 6.38
CA SER A 109 0.85 0.26 7.08
C SER A 109 0.81 1.77 6.90
N ALA A 110 -0.38 2.33 6.80
CA ALA A 110 -0.60 3.76 6.70
C ALA A 110 -1.84 4.18 7.51
N TYR A 111 -1.81 5.39 8.06
CA TYR A 111 -2.95 6.01 8.72
C TYR A 111 -3.29 7.34 8.06
N CYS A 112 -4.53 7.79 8.19
CA CYS A 112 -4.93 9.11 7.72
C CYS A 112 -4.56 10.16 8.78
N SER A 113 -3.65 11.08 8.47
CA SER A 113 -3.24 12.13 9.42
C SER A 113 -4.36 13.15 9.73
N GLN A 114 -5.37 13.23 8.85
CA GLN A 114 -6.59 14.00 9.09
C GLN A 114 -7.65 13.23 9.88
N GLN A 115 -7.43 11.93 10.14
CA GLN A 115 -8.35 11.04 10.86
C GLN A 115 -9.74 10.87 10.23
N GLU A 116 -9.90 11.22 8.96
CA GLU A 116 -11.17 11.09 8.21
C GLU A 116 -11.36 9.71 7.58
N HIS A 117 -10.27 9.00 7.33
CA HIS A 117 -10.25 7.71 6.64
C HIS A 117 -9.69 6.62 7.54
N HIS A 118 -10.15 5.39 7.30
CA HIS A 118 -9.59 4.20 7.91
C HIS A 118 -8.08 4.07 7.64
N SER A 119 -7.36 3.58 8.64
CA SER A 119 -5.98 3.12 8.43
C SER A 119 -5.99 1.92 7.47
N GLN A 120 -4.89 1.71 6.76
CA GLN A 120 -4.80 0.72 5.69
C GLN A 120 -3.49 -0.05 5.72
N LEU A 121 -3.50 -1.24 5.12
CA LEU A 121 -2.32 -2.00 4.76
C LEU A 121 -2.21 -2.08 3.23
N TYR A 122 -1.05 -1.74 2.69
CA TYR A 122 -0.68 -2.01 1.30
C TYR A 122 0.13 -3.29 1.25
N ILE A 123 -0.32 -4.24 0.43
CA ILE A 123 0.36 -5.51 0.17
C ILE A 123 1.00 -5.43 -1.20
N ILE A 124 2.31 -5.59 -1.25
CA ILE A 124 3.10 -5.53 -2.47
C ILE A 124 3.79 -6.88 -2.66
N GLU A 125 3.64 -7.48 -3.84
CA GLU A 125 4.39 -8.67 -4.23
C GLU A 125 5.87 -8.31 -4.40
N ARG A 126 6.77 -8.97 -3.68
CA ARG A 126 8.19 -8.61 -3.61
C ARG A 126 8.92 -8.80 -4.93
N THR A 127 8.61 -9.87 -5.66
CA THR A 127 9.32 -10.23 -6.89
C THR A 127 8.99 -9.28 -8.03
N SER A 128 7.70 -8.96 -8.22
CA SER A 128 7.25 -8.09 -9.32
C SER A 128 7.20 -6.61 -8.94
N GLY A 129 7.15 -6.33 -7.64
CA GLY A 129 6.86 -5.01 -7.09
C GLY A 129 5.46 -4.48 -7.33
N ARG A 130 4.56 -5.36 -7.76
CA ARG A 130 3.17 -5.00 -8.04
C ARG A 130 2.41 -4.83 -6.72
N HIS A 131 1.69 -3.71 -6.63
CA HIS A 131 0.66 -3.55 -5.61
C HIS A 131 -0.43 -4.61 -5.82
N LEU A 132 -0.56 -5.52 -4.85
CA LEU A 132 -1.52 -6.60 -4.89
C LEU A 132 -2.87 -6.14 -4.35
N LYS A 133 -2.87 -5.50 -3.18
CA LYS A 133 -4.10 -5.19 -2.46
C LYS A 133 -3.93 -4.07 -1.43
N THR A 134 -4.99 -3.32 -1.23
CA THR A 134 -5.19 -2.42 -0.09
C THR A 134 -6.22 -3.04 0.84
N VAL A 135 -5.84 -3.29 2.09
CA VAL A 135 -6.73 -3.80 3.14
C VAL A 135 -7.11 -2.66 4.07
N VAL A 136 -8.40 -2.49 4.34
CA VAL A 136 -8.95 -1.47 5.22
C VAL A 136 -8.94 -1.99 6.66
N LEU A 137 -8.27 -1.27 7.56
CA LEU A 137 -8.20 -1.61 8.98
C LEU A 137 -9.36 -0.98 9.76
N PRO A 138 -9.83 -1.63 10.85
CA PRO A 138 -10.81 -1.05 11.75
C PRO A 138 -10.38 0.31 12.31
N LYS A 139 -11.23 1.34 12.11
CA LYS A 139 -11.05 2.74 12.56
C LYS A 139 -9.77 3.40 12.04
N CYS A 140 -9.23 4.38 12.77
CA CYS A 140 -8.05 5.16 12.42
C CYS A 140 -6.87 4.90 13.39
N PRO A 141 -6.46 3.65 13.66
CA PRO A 141 -5.37 3.38 14.59
C PRO A 141 -4.04 3.88 14.04
N HIS A 142 -3.13 4.21 14.96
CA HIS A 142 -1.72 4.36 14.62
C HIS A 142 -1.09 2.98 14.51
N VAL A 143 -0.46 2.75 13.37
CA VAL A 143 -0.05 1.42 12.91
C VAL A 143 1.45 1.41 12.61
N GLY A 144 2.25 2.06 13.45
CA GLY A 144 3.70 2.19 13.25
C GLY A 144 4.48 0.90 13.50
N GLY A 145 4.06 0.06 14.44
CA GLY A 145 4.67 -1.26 14.66
C GLY A 145 4.01 -2.31 13.78
N LEU A 146 4.81 -3.01 12.97
CA LEU A 146 4.37 -4.05 12.05
C LEU A 146 5.40 -5.18 12.01
N VAL A 147 4.98 -6.42 12.25
CA VAL A 147 5.85 -7.61 12.25
C VAL A 147 5.13 -8.78 11.61
N PHE A 148 5.81 -9.49 10.71
CA PHE A 148 5.30 -10.73 10.11
C PHE A 148 5.96 -11.94 10.78
N ASP A 149 5.14 -12.80 11.40
CA ASP A 149 5.57 -14.08 11.96
C ASP A 149 5.45 -15.17 10.89
N ARG A 150 6.60 -15.71 10.47
CA ARG A 150 6.68 -16.76 9.44
C ARG A 150 6.19 -18.11 9.93
N ALA A 151 6.32 -18.41 11.22
CA ALA A 151 5.92 -19.72 11.76
C ALA A 151 4.40 -19.84 11.80
N THR A 152 3.71 -18.77 12.20
CA THR A 152 2.25 -18.74 12.31
C THR A 152 1.55 -18.12 11.09
N GLN A 153 2.31 -17.50 10.18
CA GLN A 153 1.78 -16.74 9.03
C GLN A 153 0.85 -15.60 9.47
N LEU A 154 1.14 -14.98 10.61
CA LEU A 154 0.40 -13.85 11.16
C LEU A 154 1.16 -12.54 10.97
N LEU A 155 0.46 -11.52 10.48
CA LEU A 155 0.90 -10.14 10.52
C LEU A 155 0.40 -9.49 11.80
N TRP A 156 1.32 -9.16 12.69
CA TRP A 156 1.08 -8.43 13.93
C TRP A 156 1.25 -6.93 13.68
N LEU A 157 0.29 -6.15 14.17
CA LEU A 157 0.29 -4.70 14.04
C LEU A 157 -0.08 -4.04 15.37
N THR A 158 0.56 -2.92 15.65
CA THR A 158 0.17 -2.05 16.78
C THR A 158 -1.14 -1.35 16.44
N ILE A 159 -2.06 -1.30 17.40
CA ILE A 159 -3.29 -0.49 17.31
C ILE A 159 -3.52 0.24 18.64
N THR A 160 -4.31 1.31 18.61
CA THR A 160 -4.60 2.09 19.83
C THR A 160 -6.04 1.90 20.28
N GLY A 161 -6.22 1.53 21.56
CA GLY A 161 -7.49 1.53 22.27
C GLY A 161 -7.74 2.84 23.02
N LYS A 162 -8.84 2.94 23.80
CA LYS A 162 -9.12 4.12 24.65
C LYS A 162 -8.08 4.23 25.78
N GLY A 163 -6.96 4.92 25.51
CA GLY A 163 -5.88 5.15 26.49
C GLY A 163 -5.00 3.92 26.77
N MET A 164 -5.08 2.88 25.94
CA MET A 164 -4.30 1.65 26.11
C MET A 164 -3.72 1.20 24.78
N GLY A 165 -2.43 0.89 24.80
CA GLY A 165 -1.70 0.29 23.69
C GLY A 165 -2.18 -1.14 23.49
N ARG A 166 -2.40 -1.51 22.24
CA ARG A 166 -2.80 -2.86 21.87
C ARG A 166 -1.98 -3.35 20.70
N VAL A 167 -1.92 -4.66 20.52
CA VAL A 167 -1.50 -5.29 19.28
C VAL A 167 -2.63 -6.15 18.77
N ALA A 168 -2.74 -6.26 17.46
CA ALA A 168 -3.68 -7.16 16.79
C ALA A 168 -2.95 -8.01 15.76
N CYS A 169 -3.58 -9.09 15.33
CA CYS A 169 -3.06 -9.91 14.24
C CYS A 169 -4.11 -10.20 13.16
N VAL A 170 -3.59 -10.35 11.94
CA VAL A 170 -4.32 -10.84 10.76
C VAL A 170 -3.44 -11.86 10.04
N SER A 171 -4.01 -12.99 9.66
CA SER A 171 -3.35 -14.07 8.94
C SER A 171 -3.10 -13.65 7.51
N LEU A 172 -2.02 -14.20 6.94
CA LEU A 172 -1.71 -13.99 5.54
C LEU A 172 -2.86 -14.40 4.63
N GLN A 173 -3.52 -15.53 4.92
CA GLN A 173 -4.67 -15.99 4.15
C GLN A 173 -5.79 -14.94 4.12
N ALA A 174 -6.22 -14.44 5.30
CA ALA A 174 -7.26 -13.42 5.38
C ALA A 174 -6.86 -12.14 4.62
N LEU A 175 -5.59 -11.73 4.68
CA LEU A 175 -5.08 -10.58 3.94
C LEU A 175 -5.14 -10.78 2.41
N LEU A 176 -4.88 -12.00 1.91
CA LEU A 176 -4.92 -12.31 0.48
C LEU A 176 -6.34 -12.46 -0.05
N GLU A 177 -7.26 -12.95 0.76
CA GLU A 177 -8.68 -13.14 0.44
C GLU A 177 -9.52 -11.86 0.63
N ASP A 178 -8.98 -10.84 1.31
CA ASP A 178 -9.68 -9.61 1.68
C ASP A 178 -10.36 -8.85 0.52
N ASP A 179 -11.56 -8.32 0.74
CA ASP A 179 -12.28 -7.45 -0.19
C ASP A 179 -12.71 -6.12 0.47
N SER A 180 -12.16 -5.81 1.65
CA SER A 180 -12.56 -4.71 2.53
C SER A 180 -12.68 -3.35 1.85
N LEU A 181 -11.77 -3.03 0.92
CA LEU A 181 -11.80 -1.77 0.17
C LEU A 181 -12.99 -1.73 -0.82
N ALA A 182 -13.32 -2.84 -1.46
CA ALA A 182 -14.39 -2.91 -2.45
C ALA A 182 -15.77 -2.78 -1.80
N ILE A 183 -15.95 -3.45 -0.66
CA ILE A 183 -17.21 -3.44 0.09
C ILE A 183 -17.30 -2.32 1.14
N ASN A 184 -16.22 -1.56 1.33
CA ASN A 184 -16.07 -0.52 2.34
C ASN A 184 -16.39 -1.02 3.77
N GLN A 185 -15.92 -2.22 4.09
CA GLN A 185 -16.04 -2.82 5.42
C GLN A 185 -14.65 -3.25 5.91
N PRO A 186 -14.18 -2.77 7.06
CA PRO A 186 -12.84 -3.12 7.54
C PRO A 186 -12.66 -4.61 7.82
N ILE A 187 -11.44 -5.12 7.61
CA ILE A 187 -11.06 -6.49 7.95
C ILE A 187 -11.21 -6.74 9.46
N ALA A 188 -11.58 -7.95 9.84
CA ALA A 188 -11.61 -8.36 11.24
C ALA A 188 -10.22 -8.82 11.74
N TYR A 189 -9.83 -8.32 12.91
CA TYR A 189 -8.66 -8.84 13.63
C TYR A 189 -8.98 -10.23 14.19
N GLN A 190 -8.07 -11.20 14.03
CA GLN A 190 -8.26 -12.52 14.64
C GLN A 190 -8.01 -12.51 16.14
N GLN A 191 -7.04 -11.71 16.58
CA GLN A 191 -6.77 -11.50 18.00
C GLN A 191 -6.44 -10.03 18.24
N VAL A 192 -6.83 -9.55 19.42
CA VAL A 192 -6.40 -8.27 19.97
C VAL A 192 -5.88 -8.52 21.37
N ILE A 193 -4.68 -8.04 21.65
CA ILE A 193 -4.01 -8.15 22.94
C ILE A 193 -3.80 -6.75 23.49
N GLU A 194 -4.22 -6.53 24.72
CA GLU A 194 -3.93 -5.29 25.45
C GLU A 194 -2.54 -5.35 26.07
N LEU A 195 -1.78 -4.27 25.92
CA LEU A 195 -0.46 -4.16 26.49
C LEU A 195 -0.58 -3.52 27.88
N ALA A 196 -0.55 -4.35 28.92
CA ALA A 196 -0.66 -3.88 30.30
C ALA A 196 0.43 -2.85 30.64
N GLY A 197 0.01 -1.71 31.19
CA GLY A 197 0.92 -0.62 31.57
C GLY A 197 1.46 0.22 30.40
N ILE A 198 1.10 -0.08 29.16
CA ILE A 198 1.50 0.67 27.97
C ILE A 198 0.29 1.42 27.41
N THR A 199 0.33 2.76 27.42
CA THR A 199 -0.79 3.61 26.96
C THR A 199 -0.85 3.75 25.44
N HIS A 200 0.31 3.67 24.77
CA HIS A 200 0.43 3.78 23.31
C HIS A 200 1.38 2.69 22.80
N SER A 201 0.90 1.84 21.89
CA SER A 201 1.71 0.80 21.24
C SER A 201 2.36 1.28 19.95
N SER A 202 1.92 2.43 19.42
CA SER A 202 2.52 3.12 18.29
C SER A 202 2.71 4.58 18.66
N TYR A 203 3.86 5.13 18.30
CA TYR A 203 4.13 6.55 18.42
C TYR A 203 3.37 7.33 17.34
N LEU A 204 2.90 8.51 17.72
CA LEU A 204 2.53 9.63 16.85
C LEU A 204 3.35 10.83 17.25
#